data_AF-A0ABD5YXI9-F1
#
_entry.id   AF-A0ABD5YXI9-F1
#
_cell.length_a   1.000
_cell.length_b   1.000
_cell.length_c   1.000
_cell.angle_alpha   90.00
_cell.angle_beta   90.00
_cell.angle_gamma   90.00
#
_symmetry.space_group_name_H-M   'P 1'
#
loop_
_entity.id
_entity.type
_entity.pdbx_description
1 polymer ?
#
loop_
_entity_poly.entity_id
_entity_poly.type
_entity_poly.pdbx_seq_one_letter_code
_entity_poly.pdbx_strand_id
1 'polypeptide(L)' 'MGTALTTSLTEARFDPSTKEAVWEVEDYCDPPLAHERNAILDRYFTGFQFERVHPSVGWLTIEDYPLLWAEITNRANVDF' A
#
# COMPACT_ATOMS: atom_id res chain seq x y z
N MET A 1 -3.29 -0.92 -15.58
CA MET A 1 -3.16 -1.65 -14.29
C MET A 1 -1.82 -1.29 -13.63
N GLY A 2 -0.66 -1.46 -14.28
CA GLY A 2 0.64 -1.13 -13.68
C GLY A 2 0.83 0.32 -13.16
N THR A 3 0.39 1.34 -13.90
CA THR A 3 0.52 2.74 -13.44
C THR A 3 -0.26 3.02 -12.16
N ALA A 4 -1.45 2.44 -12.01
CA ALA A 4 -2.27 2.61 -10.82
C ALA A 4 -1.56 2.02 -9.59
N LEU A 5 -1.04 0.79 -9.70
CA LEU A 5 -0.27 0.18 -8.61
C LEU A 5 0.99 0.98 -8.26
N THR A 6 1.74 1.47 -9.26
CA THR A 6 2.94 2.28 -9.02
C THR A 6 2.59 3.56 -8.25
N THR A 7 1.52 4.26 -8.64
CA THR A 7 1.05 5.45 -7.91
C THR A 7 0.66 5.09 -6.49
N SER A 8 -0.13 4.04 -6.30
CA SER A 8 -0.57 3.60 -4.97
C SER A 8 0.59 3.24 -4.05
N LEU A 9 1.61 2.51 -4.54
CA LEU A 9 2.76 2.14 -3.74
C LEU A 9 3.69 3.32 -3.46
N THR A 10 3.78 4.29 -4.37
CA THR A 10 4.60 5.50 -4.15
C THR A 10 3.98 6.38 -3.05
N GLU A 11 2.66 6.48 -3.03
CA GLU A 11 1.89 7.27 -2.05
C GLU A 11 1.43 6.47 -0.83
N ALA A 12 1.92 5.23 -0.69
CA ALA A 12 1.55 4.35 0.41
C ALA A 12 1.86 4.99 1.77
N ARG A 13 1.01 4.69 2.74
CA ARG A 13 1.09 5.19 4.10
C ARG A 13 1.55 4.11 5.06
N PHE A 14 2.14 4.53 6.16
CA PHE A 14 2.54 3.66 7.26
C PHE A 14 1.53 3.78 8.39
N ASP A 15 0.85 2.67 8.73
CA ASP A 15 -0.02 2.64 9.89
C ASP A 15 0.83 2.56 11.17
N PRO A 16 0.83 3.59 12.04
CA PRO A 16 1.66 3.58 13.24
C PRO A 16 1.18 2.57 14.30
N SER A 17 -0.07 2.11 14.22
CA SER A 17 -0.68 1.18 15.16
C SER A 17 -0.38 -0.28 14.80
N THR A 18 -0.59 -0.68 13.55
CA THR A 18 -0.35 -2.06 13.09
C THR A 18 1.07 -2.28 12.58
N LYS A 19 1.80 -1.20 12.25
CA LYS A 19 3.12 -1.21 11.62
C LYS A 19 3.10 -1.74 10.17
N GLU A 20 1.97 -1.63 9.50
CA GLU A 20 1.77 -2.12 8.13
C GLU A 20 1.82 -0.97 7.10
N ALA A 21 2.08 -1.34 5.84
CA ALA A 21 1.92 -0.46 4.70
C ALA A 21 0.46 -0.50 4.22
N VAL A 22 -0.15 0.66 3.98
CA VAL A 22 -1.55 0.79 3.56
C VAL A 22 -1.65 1.71 2.35
N TRP A 23 -2.45 1.31 1.35
CA TRP A 23 -2.71 2.10 0.15
C TRP A 23 -4.06 1.72 -0.46
N GLU A 24 -4.72 2.68 -1.11
CA GLU A 24 -5.86 2.40 -1.99
C GLU A 24 -5.36 2.13 -3.41
N VAL A 25 -5.94 1.17 -4.12
CA VAL A 25 -5.62 0.89 -5.52
C VAL A 25 -6.90 0.69 -6.31
N GLU A 26 -6.95 1.30 -7.48
CA GLU A 26 -8.01 1.06 -8.45
C GLU A 26 -7.78 -0.31 -9.10
N ASP A 27 -8.69 -1.24 -8.86
CA ASP A 27 -8.63 -2.58 -9.41
C ASP A 27 -10.00 -3.10 -9.87
N TYR A 28 -9.98 -3.76 -11.02
CA TYR A 28 -11.14 -4.30 -11.71
C TYR A 28 -11.10 -5.84 -11.77
N CYS A 29 -10.10 -6.47 -11.15
CA CYS A 29 -9.97 -7.91 -11.08
C CYS A 29 -10.89 -8.53 -10.01
N ASP A 30 -11.24 -9.79 -10.22
CA ASP A 30 -11.84 -10.66 -9.20
C ASP A 30 -11.15 -12.04 -9.27
N PRO A 31 -10.36 -12.44 -8.25
CA PRO A 31 -10.11 -11.73 -6.98
C PRO A 31 -9.26 -10.46 -7.16
N PRO A 32 -9.27 -9.53 -6.18
CA PRO A 32 -8.50 -8.29 -6.29
C PRO A 32 -7.01 -8.52 -6.54
N LEU A 33 -6.42 -7.70 -7.41
CA LEU A 33 -5.02 -7.70 -7.82
C LEU A 33 -4.55 -9.02 -8.40
N ALA A 34 -5.43 -9.82 -9.01
CA ALA A 34 -5.11 -11.16 -9.50
C ALA A 34 -3.87 -11.20 -10.40
N HIS A 35 -3.66 -10.19 -11.26
CA HIS A 35 -2.50 -10.15 -12.15
C HIS A 35 -1.23 -9.73 -11.39
N GLU A 36 -1.33 -8.69 -10.58
CA GLU A 36 -0.23 -8.12 -9.81
C GLU A 36 0.28 -9.11 -8.74
N ARG A 37 -0.62 -9.87 -8.10
CA ARG A 37 -0.29 -10.92 -7.14
C ARG A 37 0.51 -12.05 -7.77
N ASN A 38 0.02 -12.59 -8.89
CA ASN A 38 0.71 -13.64 -9.62
C ASN A 38 2.07 -13.18 -10.16
N ALA A 39 2.19 -11.90 -10.53
CA ALA A 39 3.42 -11.37 -11.11
C ALA A 39 4.47 -10.97 -10.06
N ILE A 40 4.08 -10.29 -8.98
CA ILE A 40 5.04 -9.60 -8.12
C ILE A 40 4.64 -9.46 -6.65
N LEU A 41 3.37 -9.20 -6.32
CA LEU A 41 3.01 -8.79 -4.96
C LEU A 41 3.23 -9.92 -3.94
N ASP A 42 2.87 -11.17 -4.29
CA ASP A 42 3.05 -12.32 -3.41
C ASP A 42 4.54 -12.67 -3.19
N ARG A 43 5.46 -12.11 -3.99
CA ARG A 43 6.91 -12.29 -3.80
C ARG A 43 7.50 -11.32 -2.77
N TYR A 44 6.96 -10.11 -2.66
CA TYR A 44 7.55 -9.04 -1.83
C TYR A 44 6.77 -8.76 -0.55
N PHE A 45 5.50 -9.15 -0.49
CA PHE A 45 4.65 -8.90 0.65
C PHE A 45 4.12 -10.20 1.23
N THR A 46 3.90 -10.19 2.53
CA THR A 46 3.27 -11.28 3.27
C THR A 46 2.09 -10.72 4.04
N GLY A 47 1.01 -11.49 4.19
CA GLY A 47 -0.14 -11.05 5.00
C GLY A 47 -1.07 -10.04 4.34
N PHE A 48 -1.21 -10.07 3.00
CA PHE A 48 -2.12 -9.18 2.27
C PHE A 48 -3.56 -9.27 2.78
N GLN A 49 -4.13 -8.11 3.16
CA GLN A 49 -5.55 -7.92 3.44
C GLN A 49 -6.12 -6.92 2.43
N PHE A 50 -7.41 -7.06 2.13
CA PHE A 50 -8.11 -6.18 1.20
C PHE A 50 -9.46 -5.77 1.77
N GLU A 51 -9.79 -4.50 1.61
CA GLU A 51 -11.11 -3.95 1.83
C GLU A 51 -11.59 -3.25 0.56
N ARG A 52 -12.82 -3.52 0.14
CA ARG A 52 -13.41 -2.85 -1.02
C ARG A 52 -14.05 -1.55 -0.56
N VAL A 53 -13.50 -0.43 -1.01
CA VAL A 53 -13.99 0.92 -0.70
C VAL A 53 -14.51 1.63 -1.94
N HIS A 54 -15.30 2.68 -1.74
CA HIS A 54 -15.60 3.62 -2.84
C HIS A 54 -14.35 4.42 -3.22
N PRO A 55 -14.25 4.90 -4.47
CA PRO A 55 -13.08 5.67 -4.91
C PRO A 55 -12.76 6.83 -3.96
N SER A 56 -11.48 6.98 -3.66
CA SER A 56 -10.90 7.99 -2.76
C SER A 56 -11.21 7.83 -1.26
N VAL A 57 -12.12 6.94 -0.87
CA VAL A 57 -12.45 6.74 0.56
C VAL A 57 -11.28 6.12 1.31
N GLY A 58 -10.54 5.20 0.69
CA GLY A 58 -9.35 4.61 1.28
C GLY A 58 -8.27 5.67 1.53
N TRP A 59 -8.00 6.50 0.52
CA TRP A 59 -7.04 7.60 0.65
C TRP A 59 -7.40 8.60 1.74
N LEU A 60 -8.66 9.03 1.81
CA LEU A 60 -9.14 9.92 2.88
C LEU A 60 -9.02 9.30 4.27
N THR A 61 -9.24 7.98 4.39
CA THR A 61 -9.17 7.28 5.68
C THR A 61 -7.75 7.24 6.24
N ILE A 62 -6.73 7.19 5.37
CA ILE A 62 -5.32 7.09 5.76
C ILE A 62 -4.55 8.40 5.55
N GLU A 63 -5.24 9.53 5.33
CA GLU A 63 -4.59 10.80 4.96
C GLU A 63 -3.63 11.32 6.03
N ASP A 64 -3.99 11.12 7.29
CA ASP A 64 -3.21 11.53 8.47
C ASP A 64 -2.05 10.58 8.79
N TYR A 65 -1.93 9.46 8.07
CA TYR A 65 -0.84 8.51 8.29
C TYR A 65 0.46 9.02 7.67
N PRO A 66 1.62 8.77 8.32
CA PRO A 66 2.92 9.08 7.73
C PRO A 66 3.11 8.43 6.36
N LEU A 67 3.87 9.09 5.48
CA LEU A 67 4.31 8.48 4.22
C LEU A 67 5.24 7.31 4.51
N LEU A 68 4.96 6.15 3.89
CA LEU A 68 5.70 4.91 4.13
C LEU A 68 7.21 5.07 3.89
N TRP A 69 7.57 5.63 2.73
CA TRP A 69 8.97 5.73 2.34
C TRP A 69 9.75 6.75 3.17
N ALA A 70 9.09 7.82 3.63
CA ALA A 70 9.70 8.76 4.57
C ALA A 70 9.97 8.08 5.91
N GLU A 71 9.01 7.30 6.41
CA GLU A 71 9.17 6.55 7.67
C GLU A 71 10.28 5.50 7.59
N ILE A 72 10.32 4.70 6.52
CA ILE A 72 11.36 3.67 6.33
C ILE A 72 12.74 4.31 6.18
N THR A 73 12.84 5.40 5.40
CA THR A 73 14.12 6.10 5.21
C THR A 73 14.61 6.70 6.53
N ASN A 74 13.72 7.29 7.33
CA ASN A 74 14.07 7.84 8.64
C ASN A 74 14.57 6.74 9.58
N ARG A 75 13.92 5.57 9.62
CA ARG A 75 14.38 4.42 10.44
C ARG A 75 15.76 3.94 10.02
N ALA A 76 15.99 3.76 8.72
CA ALA A 76 17.29 3.35 8.21
C ALA A 76 18.41 4.34 8.58
N ASN A 77 18.10 5.62 8.73
CA ASN A 77 19.08 6.66 9.08
C ASN A 77 19.37 6.79 10.59
N VAL A 78 18.53 6.23 11.47
CA VAL A 78 18.74 6.28 12.94
C VAL A 78 19.40 5.03 13.51
N ASP A 79 19.57 3.99 12.69
CA ASP A 79 20.20 2.71 13.08
C ASP A 79 21.75 2.71 12.89
N PHE A 80 22.41 3.88 12.87
CA PHE A 80 23.87 4.05 12.73
C PHE A 80 24.56 4.60 13.99
#